data_AF-C4YA64-F1
#
_entry.id   AF-C4YA64-F1
#
_cell.length_a   1.000
_cell.length_b   1.000
_cell.length_c   1.000
_cell.angle_alpha   90.00
_cell.angle_beta   90.00
_cell.angle_gamma   90.00
#
_symmetry.space_group_name_H-M   'P 1'
#
loop_
_entity.id
_entity.type
_entity.pdbx_description
1 polymer ?
#
loop_
_entity_poly.entity_id
_entity_poly.type
_entity_poly.pdbx_seq_one_letter_code
_entity_poly.pdbx_strand_id
1 'polypeptide(L)'
;MENKHEAEENVHLFVLIHGLWGSPNHLQTVEKAVVNSLAEVSEERIVTLKPSSFRFWKTYDGIPRCASKVIADLFYEIETLKKNHKSKVSKISIVGYSLGGLISRYMIGVLYELGFFDEVQPVFFSTFATPHIGVRFFKKGLFDKTANIVGRYLFGSTGLELFLGDSAHLLEEMATPGSRYFEGLKLFEMRLLLANIKNDRSVAFFTSYITEYSPFDQMDSININYLKDLPSSKVGSATVWPKFVDLRQSHRITDVKSRSGNKQEATSFIRSNKLVRWTLLLSATVVLLPVYIPLIISLSLYVSGYSMVKIRCLSPLDLSGHWEAVKEAVFHGGTIDSKHAEQGESRRQERLHLARHESFKGDTSNLTENVMENMLLAEDKLANDQTNLVEENEEDENEEGNNTENVDDRDSEDDDNNESANDTDTAISKQEESPLLSDKDGQRKSVFSSLFKKKPLVISTAENDKAIEEHLAQLKSYVPEEYPLFSEDVKLPVLDTQKRMIDNLNSLDWVKIAVYHDSFNAHDGIVARRGAKTNPKGTCTIYLWASILRQHLKDR
;
A
#
# COMPACT_ATOMS: atom_id res chain seq x y z
N MET A 1 51.79 1.86 -0.93
CA MET A 1 50.59 2.27 -0.18
C MET A 1 49.43 1.53 -0.79
N GLU A 2 48.76 0.73 0.02
CA GLU A 2 47.82 -0.33 -0.38
C GLU A 2 46.68 0.17 -1.27
N ASN A 3 46.43 -0.58 -2.36
CA ASN A 3 45.15 -0.53 -3.07
C ASN A 3 44.05 -0.87 -2.06
N LYS A 4 43.27 0.12 -1.63
CA LYS A 4 41.94 -0.14 -1.09
C LYS A 4 41.13 -0.77 -2.22
N HIS A 5 41.11 -2.10 -2.27
CA HIS A 5 40.02 -2.80 -2.93
C HIS A 5 38.74 -2.29 -2.25
N GLU A 6 38.00 -1.45 -2.97
CA GLU A 6 36.71 -0.94 -2.54
C GLU A 6 35.82 -2.17 -2.29
N ALA A 7 35.61 -2.50 -1.01
CA ALA A 7 34.90 -3.71 -0.63
C ALA A 7 33.48 -3.68 -1.21
N GLU A 8 33.03 -4.81 -1.74
CA GLU A 8 31.67 -4.96 -2.23
C GLU A 8 30.66 -4.71 -1.09
N GLU A 9 29.73 -3.80 -1.31
CA GLU A 9 28.75 -3.39 -0.31
C GLU A 9 27.58 -4.39 -0.28
N ASN A 10 27.25 -4.92 0.90
CA ASN A 10 26.10 -5.79 1.08
C ASN A 10 24.79 -4.99 1.18
N VAL A 11 23.75 -5.50 0.52
CA VAL A 11 22.42 -4.89 0.43
C VAL A 11 21.36 -5.82 0.98
N HIS A 12 20.45 -5.24 1.78
CA HIS A 12 19.17 -5.83 2.13
C HIS A 12 18.08 -5.24 1.24
N LEU A 13 17.63 -6.02 0.25
CA LEU A 13 16.65 -5.59 -0.74
C LEU A 13 15.22 -5.88 -0.26
N PHE A 14 14.41 -4.82 -0.13
CA PHE A 14 12.98 -4.89 0.16
C PHE A 14 12.17 -4.78 -1.13
N VAL A 15 11.42 -5.83 -1.47
CA VAL A 15 10.51 -5.85 -2.62
C VAL A 15 9.08 -5.54 -2.14
N LEU A 16 8.53 -4.42 -2.59
CA LEU A 16 7.26 -3.85 -2.15
C LEU A 16 6.20 -4.00 -3.24
N ILE A 17 5.27 -4.95 -3.08
CA ILE A 17 4.36 -5.42 -4.12
C ILE A 17 2.93 -4.91 -3.88
N HIS A 18 2.43 -4.08 -4.79
CA HIS A 18 1.11 -3.45 -4.68
C HIS A 18 -0.05 -4.40 -5.01
N GLY A 19 -1.28 -3.98 -4.67
CA GLY A 19 -2.52 -4.74 -4.88
C GLY A 19 -3.18 -4.57 -6.25
N LEU A 20 -4.41 -5.09 -6.35
CA LEU A 20 -5.28 -5.00 -7.52
C LEU A 20 -5.51 -3.52 -7.89
N TRP A 21 -5.49 -3.22 -9.20
CA TRP A 21 -5.54 -1.84 -9.72
C TRP A 21 -4.45 -0.90 -9.20
N GLY A 22 -3.42 -1.44 -8.56
CA GLY A 22 -2.42 -0.63 -7.89
C GLY A 22 -1.31 -0.12 -8.80
N SER A 23 -0.50 0.75 -8.20
CA SER A 23 0.78 1.23 -8.70
C SER A 23 1.85 1.21 -7.60
N PRO A 24 3.14 1.33 -7.95
CA PRO A 24 4.23 1.48 -6.98
C PRO A 24 4.00 2.53 -5.90
N ASN A 25 3.29 3.62 -6.21
CA ASN A 25 3.07 4.72 -5.28
C ASN A 25 2.21 4.32 -4.08
N HIS A 26 1.42 3.24 -4.18
CA HIS A 26 0.59 2.76 -3.08
C HIS A 26 1.37 2.35 -1.83
N LEU A 27 2.64 1.98 -1.99
CA LEU A 27 3.51 1.56 -0.91
C LEU A 27 4.57 2.62 -0.55
N GLN A 28 4.43 3.86 -1.02
CA GLN A 28 5.43 4.91 -0.77
C GLN A 28 5.60 5.23 0.73
N THR A 29 4.52 5.18 1.52
CA THR A 29 4.63 5.41 2.98
C THR A 29 5.35 4.25 3.67
N VAL A 30 5.08 3.01 3.24
CA VAL A 30 5.76 1.80 3.73
C VAL A 30 7.25 1.86 3.37
N GLU A 31 7.60 2.22 2.14
CA GLU A 31 8.99 2.43 1.70
C GLU A 31 9.71 3.45 2.58
N LYS A 32 9.09 4.61 2.82
CA LYS A 32 9.67 5.65 3.69
C LYS A 32 9.90 5.13 5.11
N ALA A 33 8.95 4.39 5.67
CA ALA A 33 9.11 3.82 7.00
C ALA A 33 10.25 2.79 7.04
N VAL A 34 10.36 1.91 6.05
CA VAL A 34 11.46 0.95 5.92
C VAL A 34 12.81 1.65 5.84
N VAL A 35 12.97 2.58 4.88
CA VAL A 35 14.26 3.27 4.66
C VAL A 35 14.67 4.09 5.88
N ASN A 36 13.73 4.88 6.44
CA ASN A 36 14.05 5.77 7.56
C ASN A 36 14.25 5.01 8.87
N SER A 37 13.55 3.89 9.07
CA SER A 37 13.58 3.17 10.34
C SER A 37 14.66 2.10 10.37
N LEU A 38 15.02 1.47 9.25
CA LEU A 38 15.94 0.32 9.28
C LEU A 38 17.39 0.69 9.01
N ALA A 39 17.67 1.82 8.36
CA ALA A 39 19.03 2.21 8.00
C ALA A 39 19.98 2.37 9.21
N GLU A 40 19.46 2.69 10.40
CA GLU A 40 20.27 2.86 11.62
C GLU A 40 20.62 1.55 12.33
N VAL A 41 19.89 0.46 12.06
CA VAL A 41 19.97 -0.80 12.81
C VAL A 41 20.35 -1.99 11.92
N SER A 42 20.49 -1.75 10.62
CA SER A 42 20.87 -2.77 9.63
C SER A 42 22.35 -2.66 9.33
N GLU A 43 23.06 -3.79 9.33
CA GLU A 43 24.45 -3.86 8.88
C GLU A 43 24.54 -3.65 7.35
N GLU A 44 23.57 -4.16 6.61
CA GLU A 44 23.46 -3.96 5.17
C GLU A 44 22.78 -2.65 4.81
N ARG A 45 23.13 -2.10 3.64
CA ARG A 45 22.40 -0.97 3.08
C ARG A 45 20.99 -1.40 2.68
N ILE A 46 20.00 -0.67 3.19
CA ILE A 46 18.59 -0.88 2.84
C ILE A 46 18.31 -0.33 1.44
N VAL A 47 17.79 -1.18 0.55
CA VAL A 47 17.34 -0.81 -0.80
C VAL A 47 15.90 -1.26 -0.99
N THR A 48 15.11 -0.48 -1.72
CA THR A 48 13.72 -0.81 -2.02
C THR A 48 13.48 -0.95 -3.52
N LEU A 49 12.71 -1.96 -3.90
CA LEU A 49 12.15 -2.16 -5.24
C LEU A 49 10.62 -2.12 -5.15
N LYS A 50 10.00 -1.21 -5.89
CA LYS A 50 8.54 -1.17 -6.09
C LYS A 50 8.23 -1.51 -7.56
N PRO A 51 7.90 -2.77 -7.90
CA PRO A 51 7.72 -3.18 -9.29
C PRO A 51 6.54 -2.46 -9.94
N SER A 52 6.70 -2.02 -11.19
CA SER A 52 5.69 -1.30 -11.98
C SER A 52 5.11 -2.12 -13.15
N SER A 53 5.72 -3.26 -13.45
CA SER A 53 5.46 -4.06 -14.66
C SER A 53 4.07 -4.69 -14.73
N PHE A 54 3.35 -4.78 -13.60
CA PHE A 54 2.03 -5.41 -13.49
C PHE A 54 0.91 -4.46 -13.00
N ARG A 55 1.13 -3.14 -13.04
CA ARG A 55 0.17 -2.12 -12.59
C ARG A 55 -1.20 -2.14 -13.29
N PHE A 56 -2.21 -1.60 -12.61
CA PHE A 56 -3.55 -1.34 -13.14
C PHE A 56 -4.22 -2.57 -13.76
N TRP A 57 -4.69 -2.48 -15.00
CA TRP A 57 -5.32 -3.59 -15.72
C TRP A 57 -4.44 -4.81 -15.88
N LYS A 58 -3.11 -4.67 -15.83
CA LYS A 58 -2.21 -5.82 -15.88
C LYS A 58 -2.32 -6.70 -14.62
N THR A 59 -2.93 -6.19 -13.54
CA THR A 59 -3.27 -6.99 -12.36
C THR A 59 -4.33 -8.06 -12.64
N TYR A 60 -5.00 -8.03 -13.80
CA TYR A 60 -5.98 -9.04 -14.23
C TYR A 60 -5.32 -10.23 -14.94
N ASP A 61 -4.01 -10.19 -15.17
CA ASP A 61 -3.27 -11.22 -15.92
C ASP A 61 -3.13 -12.54 -15.13
N GLY A 62 -3.55 -12.58 -13.85
CA GLY A 62 -3.38 -13.70 -12.92
C GLY A 62 -2.17 -13.52 -12.00
N ILE A 63 -2.26 -14.08 -10.80
CA ILE A 63 -1.20 -14.10 -9.78
C ILE A 63 0.10 -14.66 -10.36
N PRO A 64 0.13 -15.80 -11.07
CA PRO A 64 1.35 -16.35 -11.66
C PRO A 64 2.05 -15.36 -12.60
N ARG A 65 1.29 -14.77 -13.54
CA ARG A 65 1.85 -13.87 -14.55
C ARG A 65 2.34 -12.57 -13.93
N CYS A 66 1.62 -12.04 -12.94
CA CYS A 66 2.07 -10.86 -12.20
C CYS A 66 3.38 -11.16 -11.45
N ALA A 67 3.45 -12.30 -10.75
CA ALA A 67 4.64 -12.72 -10.04
C ALA A 67 5.86 -12.90 -10.96
N SER A 68 5.70 -13.53 -12.14
CA SER A 68 6.80 -13.66 -13.10
C SER A 68 7.37 -12.33 -13.55
N LYS A 69 6.52 -11.30 -13.75
CA LYS A 69 6.99 -9.95 -14.08
C LYS A 69 7.73 -9.29 -12.92
N VAL A 70 7.27 -9.49 -11.69
CA VAL A 70 7.95 -9.01 -10.48
C VAL A 70 9.32 -9.68 -10.31
N ILE A 71 9.42 -10.99 -10.54
CA ILE A 71 10.69 -11.72 -10.48
C ILE A 71 11.68 -11.20 -11.53
N ALA A 72 11.22 -10.97 -12.76
CA ALA A 72 12.08 -10.38 -13.79
C ALA A 72 12.56 -8.98 -13.37
N ASP A 73 11.68 -8.12 -12.83
CA ASP A 73 12.06 -6.81 -12.31
C ASP A 73 13.06 -6.91 -11.14
N LEU A 74 12.94 -7.93 -10.28
CA LEU A 74 13.87 -8.22 -9.18
C LEU A 74 15.26 -8.58 -9.71
N PHE A 75 15.35 -9.49 -10.67
CA PHE A 75 16.62 -9.93 -11.25
C PHE A 75 17.37 -8.79 -11.94
N TYR A 76 16.66 -7.99 -12.76
CA TYR A 76 17.24 -6.80 -13.36
C TYR A 76 17.73 -5.78 -12.32
N GLU A 77 17.00 -5.62 -11.21
CA GLU A 77 17.41 -4.71 -10.14
C GLU A 77 18.68 -5.20 -9.43
N ILE A 78 18.81 -6.52 -9.18
CA ILE A 78 20.01 -7.12 -8.58
C ILE A 78 21.24 -6.89 -9.48
N GLU A 79 21.14 -7.14 -10.77
CA GLU A 79 22.22 -6.87 -11.73
C GLU A 79 22.56 -5.37 -11.78
N THR A 80 21.54 -4.51 -11.77
CA THR A 80 21.76 -3.05 -11.84
C THR A 80 22.46 -2.53 -10.56
N LEU A 81 22.14 -3.09 -9.38
CA LEU A 81 22.84 -2.77 -8.14
C LEU A 81 24.32 -3.18 -8.20
N LYS A 82 24.61 -4.38 -8.70
CA LYS A 82 25.98 -4.84 -8.92
C LYS A 82 26.73 -3.94 -9.89
N LYS A 83 26.13 -3.62 -11.04
CA LYS A 83 26.74 -2.79 -12.09
C LYS A 83 27.05 -1.36 -11.64
N ASN A 84 26.04 -0.69 -11.09
CA ASN A 84 26.10 0.76 -10.85
C ASN A 84 26.75 1.12 -9.51
N HIS A 85 26.72 0.21 -8.54
CA HIS A 85 27.12 0.49 -7.16
C HIS A 85 28.10 -0.52 -6.57
N LYS A 86 28.52 -1.54 -7.34
CA LYS A 86 29.31 -2.69 -6.83
C LYS A 86 28.69 -3.29 -5.56
N SER A 87 27.36 -3.35 -5.52
CA SER A 87 26.62 -3.87 -4.38
C SER A 87 26.15 -5.29 -4.64
N LYS A 88 26.27 -6.16 -3.63
CA LYS A 88 25.74 -7.52 -3.63
C LYS A 88 24.48 -7.58 -2.76
N VAL A 89 23.39 -8.11 -3.32
CA VAL A 89 22.18 -8.36 -2.53
C VAL A 89 22.40 -9.62 -1.70
N SER A 90 22.61 -9.47 -0.39
CA SER A 90 22.84 -10.57 0.55
C SER A 90 21.57 -11.00 1.29
N LYS A 91 20.63 -10.07 1.48
CA LYS A 91 19.37 -10.29 2.18
C LYS A 91 18.18 -9.81 1.34
N ILE A 92 17.05 -10.48 1.47
CA ILE A 92 15.78 -10.07 0.85
C ILE A 92 14.64 -10.00 1.87
N SER A 93 13.79 -9.01 1.71
CA SER A 93 12.50 -8.91 2.40
C SER A 93 11.41 -8.63 1.39
N ILE A 94 10.22 -9.21 1.59
CA ILE A 94 9.10 -9.05 0.68
C ILE A 94 7.89 -8.52 1.45
N VAL A 95 7.32 -7.42 0.97
CA VAL A 95 6.15 -6.78 1.57
C VAL A 95 5.04 -6.70 0.54
N GLY A 96 3.93 -7.38 0.81
CA GLY A 96 2.76 -7.41 -0.06
C GLY A 96 1.59 -6.62 0.52
N TYR A 97 0.90 -5.85 -0.33
CA TYR A 97 -0.37 -5.20 0.02
C TYR A 97 -1.51 -5.80 -0.79
N SER A 98 -2.58 -6.24 -0.11
CA SER A 98 -3.76 -6.80 -0.75
C SER A 98 -3.39 -7.99 -1.65
N LEU A 99 -3.83 -8.00 -2.92
CA LEU A 99 -3.40 -8.95 -3.95
C LEU A 99 -1.87 -9.12 -4.01
N GLY A 100 -1.09 -8.07 -3.74
CA GLY A 100 0.36 -8.10 -3.74
C GLY A 100 0.96 -9.11 -2.78
N GLY A 101 0.29 -9.43 -1.66
CA GLY A 101 0.72 -10.50 -0.75
C GLY A 101 0.54 -11.90 -1.32
N LEU A 102 -0.47 -12.12 -2.17
CA LEU A 102 -0.64 -13.40 -2.88
C LEU A 102 0.37 -13.53 -4.03
N ILE A 103 0.61 -12.45 -4.78
CA ILE A 103 1.71 -12.37 -5.77
C ILE A 103 3.05 -12.67 -5.11
N SER A 104 3.27 -12.14 -3.91
CA SER A 104 4.49 -12.39 -3.12
C SER A 104 4.64 -13.88 -2.77
N ARG A 105 3.59 -14.54 -2.28
CA ARG A 105 3.63 -15.99 -1.96
C ARG A 105 3.94 -16.84 -3.19
N TYR A 106 3.33 -16.52 -4.33
CA TYR A 106 3.65 -17.18 -5.58
C TYR A 106 5.12 -16.98 -5.97
N MET A 107 5.57 -15.73 -5.94
CA MET A 107 6.96 -15.36 -6.23
C MET A 107 7.95 -16.12 -5.35
N ILE A 108 7.69 -16.19 -4.04
CA ILE A 108 8.54 -16.91 -3.08
C ILE A 108 8.70 -18.38 -3.49
N GLY A 109 7.63 -19.05 -3.91
CA GLY A 109 7.72 -20.44 -4.35
C GLY A 109 8.52 -20.63 -5.63
N VAL A 110 8.45 -19.69 -6.57
CA VAL A 110 9.29 -19.72 -7.78
C VAL A 110 10.76 -19.45 -7.43
N LEU A 111 11.04 -18.46 -6.57
CA LEU A 111 12.40 -18.18 -6.12
C LEU A 111 13.02 -19.37 -5.36
N TYR A 112 12.22 -20.06 -4.55
CA TYR A 112 12.63 -21.29 -3.87
C TYR A 112 13.02 -22.39 -4.86
N GLU A 113 12.18 -22.64 -5.86
CA GLU A 113 12.45 -23.65 -6.90
C GLU A 113 13.70 -23.33 -7.74
N LEU A 114 13.98 -22.04 -7.97
CA LEU A 114 15.17 -21.57 -8.69
C LEU A 114 16.47 -21.65 -7.84
N GLY A 115 16.41 -22.03 -6.57
CA GLY A 115 17.58 -21.99 -5.69
C GLY A 115 18.06 -20.56 -5.38
N PHE A 116 17.19 -19.56 -5.49
CA PHE A 116 17.53 -18.15 -5.23
C PHE A 116 18.01 -17.93 -3.79
N PHE A 117 17.37 -18.62 -2.84
CA PHE A 117 17.66 -18.46 -1.41
C PHE A 117 18.96 -19.12 -0.95
N ASP A 118 19.66 -19.84 -1.83
CA ASP A 118 21.01 -20.34 -1.56
C ASP A 118 22.04 -19.20 -1.57
N GLU A 119 21.78 -18.15 -2.34
CA GLU A 119 22.66 -16.98 -2.50
C GLU A 119 22.19 -15.76 -1.69
N VAL A 120 20.87 -15.68 -1.41
CA VAL A 120 20.24 -14.51 -0.79
C VAL A 120 19.37 -14.94 0.39
N GLN A 121 19.70 -14.43 1.59
CA GLN A 121 19.01 -14.79 2.83
C GLN A 121 17.61 -14.14 2.92
N PRO A 122 16.52 -14.91 3.03
CA PRO A 122 15.18 -14.36 3.25
C PRO A 122 14.97 -13.94 4.72
N VAL A 123 14.64 -12.66 4.93
CA VAL A 123 14.51 -12.06 6.28
C VAL A 123 13.03 -11.86 6.64
N PHE A 124 12.35 -10.92 6.00
CA PHE A 124 10.97 -10.57 6.33
C PHE A 124 10.00 -10.91 5.21
N PHE A 125 8.90 -11.60 5.56
CA PHE A 125 7.70 -11.64 4.73
C PHE A 125 6.56 -10.94 5.46
N SER A 126 6.12 -9.78 4.95
CA SER A 126 5.06 -8.99 5.61
C SER A 126 3.90 -8.73 4.67
N THR A 127 2.68 -8.81 5.20
CA THR A 127 1.46 -8.56 4.42
C THR A 127 0.53 -7.55 5.07
N PHE A 128 -0.05 -6.68 4.25
CA PHE A 128 -1.04 -5.68 4.65
C PHE A 128 -2.37 -5.98 3.96
N ALA A 129 -3.42 -6.29 4.73
CA ALA A 129 -4.75 -6.56 4.22
C ALA A 129 -4.77 -7.56 3.05
N THR A 130 -3.99 -8.64 3.11
CA THR A 130 -3.90 -9.66 2.05
C THR A 130 -4.95 -10.74 2.24
N PRO A 131 -5.76 -11.11 1.22
CA PRO A 131 -6.75 -12.18 1.34
C PRO A 131 -6.09 -13.56 1.23
N HIS A 132 -5.38 -14.00 2.28
CA HIS A 132 -4.53 -15.22 2.27
C HIS A 132 -5.26 -16.51 1.90
N ILE A 133 -6.56 -16.58 2.19
CA ILE A 133 -7.43 -17.75 1.95
C ILE A 133 -8.55 -17.46 0.94
N GLY A 134 -8.31 -16.46 0.08
CA GLY A 134 -9.24 -16.02 -0.95
C GLY A 134 -10.32 -15.05 -0.45
N VAL A 135 -11.25 -14.73 -1.34
CA VAL A 135 -12.34 -13.78 -1.13
C VAL A 135 -13.66 -14.54 -1.17
N ARG A 136 -14.48 -14.35 -0.13
CA ARG A 136 -15.84 -14.86 -0.06
C ARG A 136 -16.68 -13.99 0.85
N PHE A 137 -17.90 -13.71 0.41
CA PHE A 137 -18.89 -12.97 1.17
C PHE A 137 -19.90 -13.94 1.80
N PHE A 138 -20.16 -13.81 3.11
CA PHE A 138 -20.95 -14.78 3.87
C PHE A 138 -22.33 -14.26 4.30
N LYS A 139 -22.70 -13.00 4.01
CA LYS A 139 -24.03 -12.50 4.40
C LYS A 139 -25.10 -13.12 3.52
N LYS A 140 -26.30 -13.31 4.08
CA LYS A 140 -27.41 -14.02 3.42
C LYS A 140 -28.16 -13.20 2.36
N GLY A 141 -27.72 -11.97 2.06
CA GLY A 141 -28.37 -11.04 1.14
C GLY A 141 -28.17 -11.37 -0.35
N LEU A 142 -29.00 -10.76 -1.22
CA LEU A 142 -28.85 -10.89 -2.67
C LEU A 142 -27.52 -10.34 -3.18
N PHE A 143 -27.03 -9.26 -2.55
CA PHE A 143 -25.74 -8.65 -2.93
C PHE A 143 -24.58 -9.64 -2.81
N ASP A 144 -24.39 -10.28 -1.66
CA ASP A 144 -23.29 -11.23 -1.43
C ASP A 144 -23.36 -12.44 -2.36
N LYS A 145 -24.57 -12.96 -2.61
CA LYS A 145 -24.78 -14.05 -3.58
C LYS A 145 -24.33 -13.62 -4.97
N THR A 146 -24.75 -12.45 -5.42
CA THR A 146 -24.35 -11.90 -6.72
C THR A 146 -22.85 -11.59 -6.76
N ALA A 147 -22.27 -11.00 -5.72
CA ALA A 147 -20.86 -10.67 -5.64
C ALA A 147 -19.95 -11.91 -5.69
N ASN A 148 -20.31 -13.00 -5.00
CA ASN A 148 -19.58 -14.27 -5.07
C ASN A 148 -19.68 -14.97 -6.43
N ILE A 149 -20.72 -14.68 -7.21
CA ILE A 149 -20.88 -15.23 -8.57
C ILE A 149 -20.15 -14.35 -9.58
N VAL A 150 -20.39 -13.04 -9.55
CA VAL A 150 -19.88 -12.09 -10.55
C VAL A 150 -18.41 -11.76 -10.30
N GLY A 151 -17.97 -11.67 -9.04
CA GLY A 151 -16.60 -11.30 -8.66
C GLY A 151 -15.52 -12.18 -9.27
N ARG A 152 -15.82 -13.47 -9.49
CA ARG A 152 -14.89 -14.41 -10.16
C ARG A 152 -14.56 -14.03 -11.61
N TYR A 153 -15.43 -13.25 -12.28
CA TYR A 153 -15.29 -12.88 -13.69
C TYR A 153 -14.89 -11.41 -13.90
N LEU A 154 -14.90 -10.58 -12.85
CA LEU A 154 -14.65 -9.14 -12.96
C LEU A 154 -13.17 -8.76 -13.08
N PHE A 155 -12.24 -9.66 -12.70
CA PHE A 155 -10.83 -9.33 -12.56
C PHE A 155 -9.90 -10.27 -13.35
N GLY A 156 -10.35 -10.76 -14.51
CA GLY A 156 -9.60 -11.69 -15.35
C GLY A 156 -9.26 -13.01 -14.62
N SER A 157 -8.08 -13.57 -14.87
CA SER A 157 -7.62 -14.79 -14.19
C SER A 157 -7.46 -14.58 -12.69
N THR A 158 -7.03 -13.39 -12.28
CA THR A 158 -6.89 -13.01 -10.87
C THR A 158 -8.23 -13.11 -10.12
N GLY A 159 -9.34 -12.77 -10.77
CA GLY A 159 -10.68 -12.93 -10.20
C GLY A 159 -11.02 -14.39 -9.90
N LEU A 160 -10.70 -15.29 -10.82
CA LEU A 160 -10.91 -16.73 -10.63
C LEU A 160 -10.09 -17.26 -9.46
N GLU A 161 -8.80 -16.90 -9.39
CA GLU A 161 -7.88 -17.33 -8.33
C GLU A 161 -8.30 -16.78 -6.96
N LEU A 162 -8.66 -15.49 -6.87
CA LEU A 162 -9.11 -14.86 -5.62
C LEU A 162 -10.39 -15.50 -5.07
N PHE A 163 -11.33 -15.86 -5.94
CA PHE A 163 -12.62 -16.45 -5.56
C PHE A 163 -12.61 -17.98 -5.52
N LEU A 164 -11.42 -18.62 -5.58
CA LEU A 164 -11.24 -20.08 -5.58
C LEU A 164 -12.03 -20.78 -6.69
N GLY A 165 -12.17 -20.11 -7.84
CA GLY A 165 -12.86 -20.59 -9.03
C GLY A 165 -11.92 -21.03 -10.15
N ASP A 166 -10.60 -20.97 -9.93
CA ASP A 166 -9.60 -21.47 -10.86
C ASP A 166 -9.47 -23.00 -10.76
N SER A 167 -9.15 -23.65 -11.89
CA SER A 167 -9.00 -25.10 -11.96
C SER A 167 -7.69 -25.61 -11.36
N ALA A 168 -6.70 -24.73 -11.18
CA ALA A 168 -5.40 -25.09 -10.62
C ALA A 168 -5.44 -25.14 -9.08
N HIS A 169 -6.51 -24.63 -8.45
CA HIS A 169 -6.63 -24.48 -7.00
C HIS A 169 -5.43 -23.74 -6.40
N LEU A 170 -5.00 -22.66 -7.06
CA LEU A 170 -3.72 -22.01 -6.83
C LEU A 170 -3.49 -21.60 -5.37
N LEU A 171 -4.49 -21.00 -4.72
CA LEU A 171 -4.36 -20.56 -3.33
C LEU A 171 -4.20 -21.74 -2.36
N GLU A 172 -4.85 -22.87 -2.65
CA GLU A 172 -4.72 -24.10 -1.87
C GLU A 172 -3.32 -24.70 -2.05
N GLU A 173 -2.82 -24.79 -3.28
CA GLU A 173 -1.46 -25.26 -3.57
C GLU A 173 -0.42 -24.39 -2.85
N MET A 174 -0.58 -23.06 -2.88
CA MET A 174 0.33 -22.12 -2.20
C MET A 174 0.29 -22.23 -0.67
N ALA A 175 -0.74 -22.85 -0.09
CA ALA A 175 -0.88 -23.06 1.34
C ALA A 175 -0.56 -24.50 1.76
N THR A 176 -0.28 -25.41 0.83
CA THR A 176 -0.12 -26.84 1.12
C THR A 176 1.33 -27.16 1.55
N PRO A 177 1.56 -27.78 2.72
CA PRO A 177 2.87 -28.23 3.15
C PRO A 177 3.57 -29.12 2.11
N GLY A 178 4.88 -28.93 1.93
CA GLY A 178 5.65 -29.61 0.90
C GLY A 178 5.54 -29.01 -0.51
N SER A 179 4.63 -28.05 -0.75
CA SER A 179 4.65 -27.28 -1.99
C SER A 179 5.80 -26.27 -1.99
N ARG A 180 6.34 -25.94 -3.18
CA ARG A 180 7.43 -24.96 -3.32
C ARG A 180 7.12 -23.61 -2.66
N TYR A 181 5.85 -23.20 -2.68
CA TYR A 181 5.41 -21.94 -2.08
C TYR A 181 5.43 -21.98 -0.56
N PHE A 182 4.98 -23.09 0.03
CA PHE A 182 4.96 -23.26 1.47
C PHE A 182 6.39 -23.42 2.03
N GLU A 183 7.22 -24.21 1.36
CA GLU A 183 8.62 -24.40 1.75
C GLU A 183 9.44 -23.13 1.58
N GLY A 184 9.28 -22.39 0.49
CA GLY A 184 9.92 -21.07 0.35
C GLY A 184 9.47 -20.07 1.42
N LEU A 185 8.18 -20.08 1.81
CA LEU A 185 7.66 -19.20 2.85
C LEU A 185 8.21 -19.51 4.24
N LYS A 186 8.55 -20.79 4.52
CA LYS A 186 9.18 -21.22 5.78
C LYS A 186 10.57 -20.65 5.96
N LEU A 187 11.30 -20.39 4.87
CA LEU A 187 12.67 -19.88 4.95
C LEU A 187 12.77 -18.48 5.55
N PHE A 188 11.71 -17.66 5.43
CA PHE A 188 11.71 -16.32 6.01
C PHE A 188 11.80 -16.39 7.53
N GLU A 189 12.69 -15.60 8.11
CA GLU A 189 12.93 -15.60 9.54
C GLU A 189 11.74 -15.07 10.33
N MET A 190 11.02 -14.10 9.75
CA MET A 190 9.82 -13.56 10.35
C MET A 190 8.73 -13.33 9.30
N ARG A 191 7.56 -13.90 9.58
CA ARG A 191 6.33 -13.71 8.80
C ARG A 191 5.37 -12.82 9.59
N LEU A 192 4.88 -11.75 8.98
CA LEU A 192 3.97 -10.79 9.59
C LEU A 192 2.71 -10.59 8.74
N LEU A 193 1.57 -10.42 9.40
CA LEU A 193 0.33 -9.99 8.76
C LEU A 193 -0.35 -8.89 9.55
N LEU A 194 -0.94 -7.94 8.82
CA LEU A 194 -1.78 -6.89 9.38
C LEU A 194 -3.17 -6.98 8.76
N ALA A 195 -4.17 -7.12 9.63
CA ALA A 195 -5.57 -7.27 9.24
C ALA A 195 -6.42 -6.14 9.83
N ASN A 196 -7.13 -5.42 8.96
CA ASN A 196 -8.09 -4.41 9.41
C ASN A 196 -9.28 -5.07 10.10
N ILE A 197 -9.65 -4.59 11.28
CA ILE A 197 -10.85 -5.07 12.00
C ILE A 197 -12.11 -4.28 11.65
N LYS A 198 -11.98 -3.17 10.90
CA LYS A 198 -13.07 -2.26 10.60
C LYS A 198 -12.88 -1.60 9.24
N ASN A 199 -13.98 -1.38 8.50
CA ASN A 199 -14.06 -0.59 7.27
C ASN A 199 -13.11 -1.00 6.13
N ASP A 200 -12.63 -2.25 6.13
CA ASP A 200 -12.01 -2.84 4.95
C ASP A 200 -13.10 -3.57 4.16
N ARG A 201 -13.51 -2.97 3.05
CA ARG A 201 -14.58 -3.50 2.19
C ARG A 201 -14.05 -4.43 1.11
N SER A 202 -12.74 -4.42 0.88
CA SER A 202 -12.07 -5.19 -0.16
C SER A 202 -11.59 -6.52 0.39
N VAL A 203 -11.02 -6.50 1.60
CA VAL A 203 -10.44 -7.69 2.24
C VAL A 203 -10.94 -7.78 3.67
N ALA A 204 -11.78 -8.78 3.91
CA ALA A 204 -12.35 -9.03 5.23
C ALA A 204 -11.27 -9.48 6.25
N PHE A 205 -11.56 -9.24 7.53
CA PHE A 205 -10.66 -9.60 8.63
C PHE A 205 -10.28 -11.08 8.62
N PHE A 206 -11.25 -12.00 8.49
CA PHE A 206 -11.00 -13.44 8.62
C PHE A 206 -9.97 -13.95 7.62
N THR A 207 -10.00 -13.45 6.38
CA THR A 207 -9.07 -13.88 5.32
C THR A 207 -7.69 -13.24 5.47
N SER A 208 -7.62 -11.99 5.94
CA SER A 208 -6.34 -11.32 6.17
C SER A 208 -5.64 -11.71 7.46
N TYR A 209 -6.40 -12.18 8.45
CA TYR A 209 -5.88 -12.67 9.73
C TYR A 209 -5.67 -14.20 9.77
N ILE A 210 -6.07 -14.91 8.70
CA ILE A 210 -5.98 -16.37 8.57
C ILE A 210 -6.73 -17.07 9.72
N THR A 211 -8.05 -16.87 9.75
CA THR A 211 -8.94 -17.40 10.79
C THR A 211 -10.33 -17.74 10.24
N GLU A 212 -11.05 -18.62 10.93
CA GLU A 212 -12.44 -18.95 10.63
C GLU A 212 -13.43 -17.95 11.25
N TYR A 213 -12.97 -17.05 12.13
CA TYR A 213 -13.86 -16.17 12.89
C TYR A 213 -14.00 -14.77 12.26
N SER A 214 -15.23 -14.26 12.23
CA SER A 214 -15.56 -12.87 11.83
C SER A 214 -16.26 -12.13 12.98
N PRO A 215 -15.54 -11.81 14.06
CA PRO A 215 -16.18 -11.22 15.24
C PRO A 215 -16.64 -9.78 15.02
N PHE A 216 -16.12 -9.08 14.01
CA PHE A 216 -16.26 -7.63 13.88
C PHE A 216 -17.44 -7.16 13.03
N ASP A 217 -18.35 -8.05 12.64
CA ASP A 217 -19.54 -7.65 11.89
C ASP A 217 -20.48 -6.75 12.71
N GLN A 218 -20.54 -6.95 14.04
CA GLN A 218 -21.33 -6.15 14.97
C GLN A 218 -20.44 -5.24 15.84
N MET A 219 -19.73 -4.28 15.23
CA MET A 219 -18.80 -3.40 15.94
C MET A 219 -19.41 -2.61 17.12
N ASP A 220 -20.73 -2.45 17.17
CA ASP A 220 -21.42 -1.73 18.24
C ASP A 220 -21.63 -2.54 19.52
N SER A 221 -21.56 -3.88 19.44
CA SER A 221 -21.66 -4.79 20.59
C SER A 221 -20.29 -5.24 21.12
N ILE A 222 -19.21 -4.57 20.73
CA ILE A 222 -17.83 -4.95 21.07
C ILE A 222 -17.10 -3.76 21.68
N ASN A 223 -16.36 -4.00 22.76
CA ASN A 223 -15.36 -3.08 23.27
C ASN A 223 -13.96 -3.56 22.85
N ILE A 224 -13.30 -2.76 22.01
CA ILE A 224 -11.97 -2.99 21.47
C ILE A 224 -10.94 -2.44 22.45
N ASN A 225 -10.06 -3.32 22.93
CA ASN A 225 -8.88 -2.93 23.68
C ASN A 225 -7.66 -2.91 22.75
N TYR A 226 -6.74 -2.01 23.03
CA TYR A 226 -5.49 -1.86 22.30
C TYR A 226 -4.33 -2.36 23.17
N LEU A 227 -3.19 -2.66 22.55
CA LEU A 227 -1.96 -2.84 23.32
C LEU A 227 -1.70 -1.60 24.17
N LYS A 228 -1.17 -1.82 25.38
CA LYS A 228 -0.91 -0.75 26.35
C LYS A 228 0.34 0.03 25.95
N ASP A 229 0.41 1.26 26.43
CA ASP A 229 1.62 2.09 26.37
C ASP A 229 2.17 2.33 24.94
N LEU A 230 1.29 2.26 23.94
CA LEU A 230 1.62 2.62 22.57
C LEU A 230 1.88 4.14 22.47
N PRO A 231 3.03 4.58 21.94
CA PRO A 231 3.38 5.98 21.92
C PRO A 231 2.60 6.75 20.85
N SER A 232 2.39 8.04 21.11
CA SER A 232 1.76 8.95 20.15
C SER A 232 2.77 9.39 19.09
N SER A 233 2.30 9.68 17.89
CA SER A 233 3.08 10.32 16.82
C SER A 233 2.45 11.64 16.42
N LYS A 234 3.30 12.63 16.11
CA LYS A 234 2.85 13.91 15.54
C LYS A 234 3.09 13.90 14.04
N VAL A 235 2.00 13.87 13.28
CA VAL A 235 2.02 13.84 11.81
C VAL A 235 1.34 15.10 11.30
N GLY A 236 2.14 16.09 10.90
CA GLY A 236 1.61 17.40 10.52
C GLY A 236 1.05 18.14 11.74
N SER A 237 -0.23 18.49 11.73
CA SER A 237 -0.95 19.07 12.89
C SER A 237 -1.66 18.03 13.74
N ALA A 238 -1.73 16.76 13.32
CA ALA A 238 -2.44 15.72 14.04
C ALA A 238 -1.51 14.98 15.01
N THR A 239 -1.97 14.79 16.24
CA THR A 239 -1.40 13.82 17.18
C THR A 239 -2.25 12.56 17.12
N VAL A 240 -1.64 11.42 16.80
CA VAL A 240 -2.32 10.14 16.58
C VAL A 240 -1.60 9.02 17.29
N TRP A 241 -2.33 7.95 17.60
CA TRP A 241 -1.77 6.74 18.19
C TRP A 241 -1.90 5.57 17.21
N PRO A 242 -0.90 4.66 17.16
CA PRO A 242 -1.07 3.42 16.45
C PRO A 242 -2.07 2.55 17.22
N LYS A 243 -2.85 1.76 16.51
CA LYS A 243 -3.96 0.99 17.10
C LYS A 243 -3.88 -0.48 16.78
N PHE A 244 -2.87 -1.12 17.37
CA PHE A 244 -2.79 -2.57 17.43
C PHE A 244 -3.78 -3.06 18.49
N VAL A 245 -4.71 -3.90 18.05
CA VAL A 245 -5.81 -4.42 18.85
C VAL A 245 -5.31 -5.58 19.69
N ASP A 246 -5.61 -5.55 20.98
CA ASP A 246 -5.42 -6.69 21.86
C ASP A 246 -6.67 -7.58 21.81
N LEU A 247 -6.59 -8.67 21.04
CA LEU A 247 -7.68 -9.63 20.91
C LEU A 247 -7.94 -10.45 22.19
N ARG A 248 -6.97 -10.55 23.11
CA ARG A 248 -7.14 -11.24 24.40
C ARG A 248 -7.95 -10.42 25.39
N GLN A 249 -7.87 -9.09 25.27
CA GLN A 249 -8.59 -8.17 26.15
C GLN A 249 -9.88 -7.62 25.53
N SER A 250 -10.03 -7.63 24.20
CA SER A 250 -11.25 -7.19 23.52
C SER A 250 -12.41 -8.16 23.79
N HIS A 251 -13.60 -7.66 24.08
CA HIS A 251 -14.74 -8.48 24.49
C HIS A 251 -16.09 -7.87 24.08
N ARG A 252 -17.14 -8.68 24.11
CA ARG A 252 -18.51 -8.23 23.83
C ARG A 252 -19.10 -7.46 25.00
N ILE A 253 -19.89 -6.46 24.70
CA ILE A 253 -20.60 -5.62 25.67
C ILE A 253 -22.10 -5.65 25.38
N THR A 254 -22.90 -5.57 26.45
CA THR A 254 -24.37 -5.50 26.38
C THR A 254 -24.89 -4.08 26.53
N ASP A 255 -24.19 -3.22 27.27
CA ASP A 255 -24.52 -1.80 27.44
C ASP A 255 -23.59 -0.92 26.59
N VAL A 256 -24.17 -0.16 25.66
CA VAL A 256 -23.43 0.78 24.80
C VAL A 256 -22.72 1.88 25.61
N LYS A 257 -23.22 2.21 26.82
CA LYS A 257 -22.58 3.21 27.69
C LYS A 257 -21.23 2.76 28.25
N SER A 258 -20.96 1.45 28.32
CA SER A 258 -19.66 0.92 28.77
C SER A 258 -18.59 0.93 27.67
N ARG A 259 -18.90 1.44 26.47
CA ARG A 259 -18.01 1.49 25.31
C ARG A 259 -17.04 2.67 25.39
N SER A 260 -15.79 2.40 25.75
CA SER A 260 -14.74 3.42 25.83
C SER A 260 -13.69 3.30 24.71
N GLY A 261 -13.36 2.08 24.28
CA GLY A 261 -12.20 1.81 23.43
C GLY A 261 -12.36 2.12 21.93
N ASN A 262 -13.57 2.06 21.37
CA ASN A 262 -13.76 2.10 19.90
C ASN A 262 -13.72 3.51 19.28
N LYS A 263 -13.00 4.45 19.87
CA LYS A 263 -12.89 5.84 19.40
C LYS A 263 -11.47 6.09 18.94
N GLN A 264 -11.29 6.65 17.74
CA GLN A 264 -9.98 7.07 17.24
C GLN A 264 -10.00 8.58 16.99
N GLU A 265 -8.82 9.19 17.02
CA GLU A 265 -8.61 10.64 16.99
C GLU A 265 -9.16 11.23 15.69
N ALA A 266 -9.89 12.34 15.70
CA ALA A 266 -10.34 12.95 14.46
C ALA A 266 -9.16 13.60 13.72
N THR A 267 -9.04 13.38 12.41
CA THR A 267 -7.93 13.92 11.59
C THR A 267 -8.36 14.98 10.59
N SER A 268 -9.68 15.20 10.46
CA SER A 268 -10.28 16.19 9.55
C SER A 268 -11.58 16.72 10.14
N PHE A 269 -11.85 18.01 9.91
CA PHE A 269 -13.07 18.71 10.33
C PHE A 269 -14.36 18.09 9.76
N ILE A 270 -14.33 17.70 8.48
CA ILE A 270 -15.51 17.12 7.82
C ILE A 270 -15.78 15.71 8.35
N ARG A 271 -14.73 14.99 8.76
CA ARG A 271 -14.87 13.68 9.38
C ARG A 271 -15.47 13.75 10.79
N SER A 272 -15.23 14.83 11.53
CA SER A 272 -15.88 15.09 12.81
C SER A 272 -17.35 15.51 12.66
N ASN A 273 -17.75 16.11 11.53
CA ASN A 273 -19.10 16.62 11.32
C ASN A 273 -20.01 15.59 10.61
N LYS A 274 -20.94 14.99 11.36
CA LYS A 274 -21.89 13.99 10.84
C LYS A 274 -22.78 14.54 9.71
N LEU A 275 -23.19 15.81 9.77
CA LEU A 275 -24.12 16.38 8.80
C LEU A 275 -23.45 16.49 7.42
N VAL A 276 -22.26 17.09 7.38
CA VAL A 276 -21.45 17.25 6.14
C VAL A 276 -21.11 15.89 5.54
N ARG A 277 -20.77 14.91 6.38
CA ARG A 277 -20.50 13.55 5.91
C ARG A 277 -21.71 12.90 5.23
N TRP A 278 -22.91 13.04 5.80
CA TRP A 278 -24.12 12.44 5.25
C TRP A 278 -24.59 13.15 3.97
N THR A 279 -24.48 14.47 3.89
CA THR A 279 -24.86 15.23 2.68
C THR A 279 -23.98 14.86 1.50
N LEU A 280 -22.66 14.76 1.71
CA LEU A 280 -21.71 14.34 0.66
C LEU A 280 -21.93 12.90 0.18
N LEU A 281 -22.24 11.98 1.10
CA LEU A 281 -22.55 10.59 0.74
C LEU A 281 -23.82 10.50 -0.10
N LEU A 282 -24.86 11.28 0.25
CA LEU A 282 -26.12 11.30 -0.50
C LEU A 282 -25.90 11.84 -1.92
N SER A 283 -25.18 12.96 -2.06
CA SER A 283 -24.89 13.55 -3.37
C SER A 283 -24.04 12.65 -4.25
N ALA A 284 -23.01 12.01 -3.68
CA ALA A 284 -22.17 11.05 -4.38
C ALA A 284 -22.98 9.84 -4.87
N THR A 285 -23.89 9.32 -4.04
CA THR A 285 -24.71 8.14 -4.36
C THR A 285 -25.64 8.40 -5.56
N VAL A 286 -26.25 9.59 -5.64
CA VAL A 286 -27.19 9.94 -6.73
C VAL A 286 -26.49 9.98 -8.10
N VAL A 287 -25.24 10.43 -8.14
CA VAL A 287 -24.46 10.57 -9.39
C VAL A 287 -23.72 9.27 -9.75
N LEU A 288 -23.11 8.61 -8.76
CA LEU A 288 -22.22 7.46 -8.99
C LEU A 288 -22.97 6.15 -9.24
N LEU A 289 -24.11 5.94 -8.57
CA LEU A 289 -24.76 4.63 -8.54
C LEU A 289 -25.43 4.23 -9.88
N PRO A 290 -26.16 5.11 -10.61
CA PRO A 290 -26.82 4.71 -11.84
C PRO A 290 -25.92 4.74 -13.09
N VAL A 291 -24.86 5.56 -13.12
CA VAL A 291 -24.01 5.73 -14.32
C VAL A 291 -22.66 5.03 -14.18
N TYR A 292 -21.98 5.20 -13.04
CA TYR A 292 -20.58 4.76 -12.91
C TYR A 292 -20.44 3.28 -12.58
N ILE A 293 -21.31 2.73 -11.72
CA ILE A 293 -21.24 1.30 -11.39
C ILE A 293 -21.42 0.42 -12.65
N PRO A 294 -22.44 0.65 -13.52
CA PRO A 294 -22.55 -0.11 -14.76
C PRO A 294 -21.34 0.08 -15.69
N LEU A 295 -20.81 1.30 -15.79
CA LEU A 295 -19.63 1.59 -16.61
C LEU A 295 -18.39 0.82 -16.12
N ILE A 296 -18.10 0.87 -14.82
CA ILE A 296 -16.96 0.19 -14.20
C ILE A 296 -17.08 -1.33 -14.36
N ILE A 297 -18.28 -1.89 -14.14
CA ILE A 297 -18.53 -3.33 -14.33
C ILE A 297 -18.31 -3.70 -15.79
N SER A 298 -18.88 -2.95 -16.74
CA SER A 298 -18.75 -3.22 -18.17
C SER A 298 -17.29 -3.17 -18.63
N LEU A 299 -16.55 -2.15 -18.17
CA LEU A 299 -15.14 -2.00 -18.49
C LEU A 299 -14.29 -3.11 -17.83
N SER A 300 -14.59 -3.47 -16.59
CA SER A 300 -13.91 -4.56 -15.89
C SER A 300 -14.13 -5.90 -16.60
N LEU A 301 -15.34 -6.18 -17.07
CA LEU A 301 -15.64 -7.37 -17.87
C LEU A 301 -14.90 -7.35 -19.21
N TYR A 302 -14.87 -6.21 -19.90
CA TYR A 302 -14.11 -6.05 -21.14
C TYR A 302 -12.61 -6.33 -20.94
N VAL A 303 -12.00 -5.68 -19.94
CA VAL A 303 -10.58 -5.87 -19.61
C VAL A 303 -10.31 -7.30 -19.17
N SER A 304 -11.23 -7.92 -18.44
CA SER A 304 -11.12 -9.33 -18.04
C SER A 304 -11.08 -10.26 -19.25
N GLY A 305 -12.01 -10.09 -20.19
CA GLY A 305 -12.01 -10.87 -21.44
C GLY A 305 -10.75 -10.63 -22.26
N TYR A 306 -10.34 -9.38 -22.43
CA TYR A 306 -9.10 -9.02 -23.13
C TYR A 306 -7.88 -9.65 -22.46
N SER A 307 -7.77 -9.57 -21.12
CA SER A 307 -6.68 -10.17 -20.35
C SER A 307 -6.61 -11.68 -20.59
N MET A 308 -7.74 -12.40 -20.45
CA MET A 308 -7.81 -13.84 -20.65
C MET A 308 -7.41 -14.28 -22.06
N VAL A 309 -7.74 -13.50 -23.09
CA VAL A 309 -7.29 -13.78 -24.48
C VAL A 309 -5.80 -13.47 -24.63
N LYS A 310 -5.37 -12.29 -24.19
CA LYS A 310 -3.98 -11.83 -24.29
C LYS A 310 -3.00 -12.80 -23.64
N ILE A 311 -3.29 -13.29 -22.44
CA ILE A 311 -2.38 -14.20 -21.72
C ILE A 311 -2.18 -15.53 -22.44
N ARG A 312 -3.13 -15.99 -23.26
CA ARG A 312 -3.01 -17.22 -24.06
C ARG A 312 -2.03 -17.07 -25.22
N CYS A 313 -1.77 -15.85 -25.67
CA CYS A 313 -0.87 -15.55 -26.78
C CYS A 313 0.53 -15.15 -26.32
N LEU A 314 0.74 -14.91 -25.03
CA LEU A 314 2.03 -14.47 -24.49
C LEU A 314 2.87 -15.67 -24.08
N SER A 315 4.11 -15.71 -24.56
CA SER A 315 5.10 -16.68 -24.07
C SER A 315 5.41 -16.47 -22.58
N PRO A 316 5.68 -17.54 -21.83
CA PRO A 316 6.22 -17.43 -20.48
C PRO A 316 7.57 -16.71 -20.50
N LEU A 317 7.91 -16.03 -19.40
CA LEU A 317 9.22 -15.43 -19.23
C LEU A 317 10.23 -16.52 -18.85
N ASP A 318 11.42 -16.49 -19.44
CA ASP A 318 12.51 -17.39 -19.06
C ASP A 318 13.18 -16.91 -17.76
N LEU A 319 12.55 -17.23 -16.63
CA LEU A 319 13.06 -16.85 -15.32
C LEU A 319 14.25 -17.72 -14.89
N SER A 320 14.31 -18.97 -15.35
CA SER A 320 15.41 -19.87 -15.01
C SER A 320 16.70 -19.40 -15.69
N GLY A 321 16.68 -19.15 -17.00
CA GLY A 321 17.84 -18.64 -17.71
C GLY A 321 18.27 -17.25 -17.20
N HIS A 322 17.31 -16.38 -16.88
CA HIS A 322 17.61 -15.08 -16.30
C HIS A 322 18.26 -15.21 -14.91
N TRP A 323 17.77 -16.09 -14.04
CA TRP A 323 18.39 -16.31 -12.73
C TRP A 323 19.80 -16.87 -12.85
N GLU A 324 20.05 -17.86 -13.72
CA GLU A 324 21.40 -18.40 -13.93
C GLU A 324 22.38 -17.30 -14.39
N ALA A 325 21.94 -16.42 -15.29
CA ALA A 325 22.74 -15.27 -15.72
C ALA A 325 23.05 -14.30 -14.56
N VAL A 326 22.05 -13.98 -13.74
CA VAL A 326 22.23 -13.12 -12.55
C VAL A 326 23.16 -13.77 -11.53
N LYS A 327 22.97 -15.07 -11.27
CA LYS A 327 23.76 -15.86 -10.33
C LYS A 327 25.24 -15.81 -10.70
N GLU A 328 25.55 -16.10 -11.97
CA GLU A 328 26.93 -16.04 -12.47
C GLU A 328 27.50 -14.62 -12.41
N ALA A 329 26.77 -13.62 -12.92
CA ALA A 329 27.26 -12.26 -13.04
C ALA A 329 27.41 -11.52 -11.70
N VAL A 330 26.55 -11.80 -10.72
CA VAL A 330 26.50 -11.05 -9.46
C VAL A 330 27.20 -11.80 -8.33
N PHE A 331 27.04 -13.12 -8.24
CA PHE A 331 27.46 -13.93 -7.10
C PHE A 331 28.74 -14.74 -7.36
N HIS A 332 29.05 -15.05 -8.63
CA HIS A 332 30.22 -15.87 -8.98
C HIS A 332 31.29 -15.14 -9.83
N GLY A 333 31.14 -13.82 -10.02
CA GLY A 333 32.18 -12.98 -10.63
C GLY A 333 32.18 -12.94 -12.17
N GLY A 334 31.09 -13.39 -12.80
CA GLY A 334 30.87 -13.26 -14.24
C GLY A 334 30.58 -11.83 -14.70
N THR A 335 30.29 -11.67 -15.99
CA THR A 335 29.94 -10.38 -16.60
C THR A 335 28.44 -10.23 -16.79
N ILE A 336 27.91 -9.06 -16.46
CA ILE A 336 26.49 -8.74 -16.65
C ILE A 336 26.19 -8.60 -18.16
N ASP A 337 25.15 -9.28 -18.62
CA ASP A 337 24.67 -9.19 -20.01
C ASP A 337 24.23 -7.75 -20.34
N SER A 338 24.64 -7.24 -21.51
CA SER A 338 24.36 -5.86 -21.91
C SER A 338 22.88 -5.57 -22.07
N LYS A 339 22.09 -6.52 -22.60
CA LYS A 339 20.64 -6.38 -22.77
C LYS A 339 19.93 -6.38 -21.42
N HIS A 340 20.38 -7.23 -20.50
CA HIS A 340 19.86 -7.22 -19.13
C HIS A 340 20.11 -5.87 -18.45
N ALA A 341 21.33 -5.34 -18.58
CA ALA A 341 21.66 -4.04 -18.04
C ALA A 341 20.83 -2.89 -18.66
N GLU A 342 20.63 -2.90 -19.97
CA GLU A 342 19.75 -1.93 -20.66
C GLU A 342 18.30 -2.04 -20.17
N GLN A 343 17.81 -3.26 -20.03
CA GLN A 343 16.45 -3.51 -19.56
C GLN A 343 16.25 -3.09 -18.10
N GLY A 344 17.23 -3.33 -17.23
CA GLY A 344 17.23 -2.90 -15.84
C GLY A 344 17.23 -1.38 -15.69
N GLU A 345 18.06 -0.68 -16.46
CA GLU A 345 18.07 0.78 -16.46
C GLU A 345 16.75 1.35 -16.99
N SER A 346 16.23 0.81 -18.09
CA SER A 346 14.91 1.17 -18.62
C SER A 346 13.79 1.01 -17.58
N ARG A 347 13.82 -0.08 -16.81
CA ARG A 347 12.87 -0.33 -15.72
C ARG A 347 13.01 0.67 -14.57
N ARG A 348 14.23 1.05 -14.19
CA ARG A 348 14.46 2.11 -13.19
C ARG A 348 13.92 3.45 -13.68
N GLN A 349 14.19 3.82 -14.93
CA GLN A 349 13.67 5.06 -15.52
C GLN A 349 12.14 5.08 -15.58
N GLU A 350 11.51 3.96 -15.96
CA GLU A 350 10.04 3.82 -15.90
C GLU A 350 9.52 4.06 -14.48
N ARG A 351 10.12 3.43 -13.46
CA ARG A 351 9.75 3.63 -12.05
C ARG A 351 9.93 5.08 -11.60
N LEU A 352 11.05 5.73 -11.96
CA LEU A 352 11.33 7.13 -11.63
C LEU A 352 10.31 8.07 -12.28
N HIS A 353 9.98 7.83 -13.55
CA HIS A 353 8.97 8.60 -14.27
C HIS A 353 7.60 8.52 -13.58
N LEU A 354 7.22 7.31 -13.14
CA LEU A 354 5.97 7.06 -12.40
C LEU A 354 5.95 7.64 -10.99
N ALA A 355 7.11 7.70 -10.33
CA ALA A 355 7.22 8.35 -9.03
C ALA A 355 7.08 9.88 -9.12
N ARG A 356 7.39 10.48 -10.28
CA ARG A 356 7.32 11.94 -10.53
C ARG A 356 5.95 12.40 -11.03
N HIS A 357 5.21 11.56 -11.74
CA HIS A 357 3.90 11.90 -12.29
C HIS A 357 2.80 11.20 -11.48
N GLU A 358 2.04 11.96 -10.69
CA GLU A 358 0.85 11.44 -9.98
C GLU A 358 -0.24 10.94 -10.94
N SER A 359 -0.23 11.39 -12.20
CA SER A 359 -1.15 10.89 -13.24
C SER A 359 -0.39 10.65 -14.54
N PHE A 360 -0.34 9.41 -15.02
CA PHE A 360 0.10 9.12 -16.39
C PHE A 360 -1.03 9.50 -17.37
N LYS A 361 -0.71 9.92 -18.60
CA LYS A 361 -1.70 10.43 -19.58
C LYS A 361 -2.03 9.47 -20.74
N GLY A 362 -1.53 8.23 -20.74
CA GLY A 362 -1.53 7.38 -21.95
C GLY A 362 -2.18 6.00 -21.85
N ASP A 363 -2.71 5.59 -20.70
CA ASP A 363 -3.25 4.23 -20.50
C ASP A 363 -4.75 4.35 -20.22
N THR A 364 -5.63 3.57 -20.89
CA THR A 364 -7.08 3.58 -20.60
C THR A 364 -7.39 3.12 -19.17
N SER A 365 -6.43 2.47 -18.51
CA SER A 365 -6.40 2.28 -17.06
C SER A 365 -6.38 3.57 -16.29
N ASN A 366 -5.68 4.61 -16.75
CA ASN A 366 -5.70 5.92 -16.10
C ASN A 366 -7.08 6.54 -16.15
N LEU A 367 -7.92 6.31 -17.17
CA LEU A 367 -9.29 6.83 -17.11
C LEU A 367 -10.05 6.14 -15.97
N THR A 368 -9.80 4.86 -15.71
CA THR A 368 -10.55 4.10 -14.68
C THR A 368 -9.94 4.20 -13.30
N GLU A 369 -8.62 4.29 -13.21
CA GLU A 369 -7.88 4.69 -12.03
C GLU A 369 -8.20 6.15 -11.73
N ASN A 370 -8.01 7.12 -12.63
CA ASN A 370 -8.42 8.50 -12.35
C ASN A 370 -9.93 8.59 -12.11
N VAL A 371 -10.81 7.76 -12.68
CA VAL A 371 -12.24 7.79 -12.31
C VAL A 371 -12.48 7.15 -10.95
N MET A 372 -11.85 6.03 -10.61
CA MET A 372 -11.98 5.37 -9.30
C MET A 372 -11.28 6.17 -8.21
N GLU A 373 -10.08 6.68 -8.48
CA GLU A 373 -9.32 7.61 -7.66
C GLU A 373 -10.01 8.96 -7.61
N ASN A 374 -10.44 9.61 -8.70
CA ASN A 374 -11.22 10.85 -8.58
C ASN A 374 -12.60 10.60 -7.97
N MET A 375 -13.16 9.40 -8.01
CA MET A 375 -14.36 9.05 -7.25
C MET A 375 -14.02 8.93 -5.77
N LEU A 376 -13.02 8.13 -5.41
CA LEU A 376 -12.53 7.97 -4.03
C LEU A 376 -11.90 9.26 -3.48
N LEU A 377 -11.38 10.15 -4.33
CA LEU A 377 -10.75 11.44 -4.05
C LEU A 377 -11.79 12.54 -4.08
N ALA A 378 -12.81 12.54 -4.94
CA ALA A 378 -13.95 13.43 -4.78
C ALA A 378 -14.70 13.07 -3.51
N GLU A 379 -14.86 11.77 -3.22
CA GLU A 379 -15.44 11.26 -1.97
C GLU A 379 -14.58 11.63 -0.74
N ASP A 380 -13.25 11.78 -0.86
CA ASP A 380 -12.34 12.16 0.25
C ASP A 380 -11.94 13.66 0.29
N LYS A 381 -11.99 14.40 -0.84
CA LYS A 381 -11.71 15.84 -0.99
C LYS A 381 -12.97 16.69 -0.81
N LEU A 382 -14.13 16.25 -1.29
CA LEU A 382 -15.39 16.81 -0.79
C LEU A 382 -15.46 16.63 0.72
N ALA A 383 -14.85 15.57 1.25
CA ALA A 383 -14.65 15.35 2.67
C ALA A 383 -13.42 16.05 3.29
N ASN A 384 -12.70 16.94 2.60
CA ASN A 384 -11.53 17.66 3.15
C ASN A 384 -11.33 19.14 2.74
N ASP A 385 -12.00 19.68 1.72
CA ASP A 385 -11.76 21.06 1.27
C ASP A 385 -12.90 22.03 1.64
N GLN A 386 -12.70 22.76 2.73
CA GLN A 386 -12.82 24.23 2.82
C GLN A 386 -12.09 24.70 4.08
N THR A 387 -10.82 25.07 3.93
CA THR A 387 -10.14 26.00 4.85
C THR A 387 -9.36 26.99 3.99
N ASN A 388 -10.00 28.11 3.71
CA ASN A 388 -9.42 29.46 3.60
C ASN A 388 -10.48 30.42 3.04
N LEU A 389 -11.53 30.69 3.82
CA LEU A 389 -12.29 31.93 3.78
C LEU A 389 -12.99 32.03 5.13
N VAL A 390 -12.32 32.66 6.10
CA VAL A 390 -12.81 33.46 7.24
C VAL A 390 -11.65 33.51 8.24
N GLU A 391 -10.72 34.41 7.99
CA GLU A 391 -10.01 35.15 9.04
C GLU A 391 -9.90 36.57 8.49
N GLU A 392 -10.98 37.33 8.66
CA GLU A 392 -10.91 38.76 8.90
C GLU A 392 -12.24 39.16 9.57
N ASN A 393 -12.09 39.79 10.73
CA ASN A 393 -13.10 40.52 11.52
C ASN A 393 -13.77 39.77 12.69
N GLU A 394 -13.00 39.52 13.75
CA GLU A 394 -13.46 39.84 15.11
C GLU A 394 -12.34 40.59 15.84
N GLU A 395 -12.53 41.91 15.97
CA GLU A 395 -11.95 42.94 16.87
C GLU A 395 -12.43 44.26 16.19
N ASP A 396 -13.37 45.06 16.69
CA ASP A 396 -13.58 45.57 18.04
C ASP A 396 -15.05 45.99 18.29
N GLU A 397 -15.46 45.89 19.56
CA GLU A 397 -16.63 46.58 20.12
C GLU A 397 -16.32 48.06 20.42
N ASN A 398 -17.37 48.89 20.28
CA ASN A 398 -17.58 50.25 20.81
C ASN A 398 -17.09 51.45 19.96
N GLU A 399 -18.02 52.20 19.35
CA GLU A 399 -18.50 53.51 19.86
C GLU A 399 -19.51 54.15 18.89
N GLU A 400 -20.29 55.07 19.46
CA GLU A 400 -21.46 55.76 18.90
C GLU A 400 -21.18 56.65 17.67
N GLY A 401 -22.24 56.92 16.89
CA GLY A 401 -22.42 58.25 16.28
C GLY A 401 -22.70 58.33 14.78
N ASN A 402 -23.98 58.56 14.47
CA ASN A 402 -24.52 59.52 13.49
C ASN A 402 -24.15 59.51 11.98
N ASN A 403 -25.24 59.71 11.21
CA ASN A 403 -25.41 60.45 9.96
C ASN A 403 -25.30 59.73 8.60
N THR A 404 -26.50 59.47 8.06
CA THR A 404 -27.05 59.92 6.75
C THR A 404 -26.13 60.37 5.60
N GLU A 405 -26.55 59.88 4.41
CA GLU A 405 -26.76 60.59 3.13
C GLU A 405 -25.80 60.40 1.93
N ASN A 406 -26.46 60.24 0.76
CA ASN A 406 -26.07 60.51 -0.65
C ASN A 406 -25.18 59.49 -1.37
N VAL A 407 -25.61 58.82 -2.46
CA VAL A 407 -26.10 59.23 -3.81
C VAL A 407 -24.94 59.46 -4.80
N ASP A 408 -25.17 59.00 -6.05
CA ASP A 408 -24.45 59.23 -7.33
C ASP A 408 -23.20 58.36 -7.62
N ASP A 409 -22.90 57.90 -8.84
CA ASP A 409 -23.59 57.76 -10.14
C ASP A 409 -22.58 57.12 -11.13
N ARG A 410 -23.10 56.48 -12.20
CA ARG A 410 -22.54 56.35 -13.58
C ARG A 410 -21.41 55.36 -13.96
N ASP A 411 -21.79 54.46 -14.89
CA ASP A 411 -21.35 54.31 -16.30
C ASP A 411 -19.87 54.50 -16.68
N SER A 412 -19.28 53.52 -17.36
CA SER A 412 -19.26 53.45 -18.84
C SER A 412 -18.33 52.36 -19.38
N GLU A 413 -18.69 51.88 -20.57
CA GLU A 413 -18.02 50.93 -21.47
C GLU A 413 -16.63 51.42 -21.96
N ASP A 414 -15.78 50.50 -22.41
CA ASP A 414 -15.10 50.61 -23.72
C ASP A 414 -14.35 49.32 -24.11
N ASP A 415 -14.60 48.90 -25.36
CA ASP A 415 -13.89 47.93 -26.18
C ASP A 415 -12.43 48.36 -26.46
N ASP A 416 -11.52 47.43 -26.74
CA ASP A 416 -11.03 47.22 -28.12
C ASP A 416 -9.95 46.13 -28.27
N ASN A 417 -9.93 45.61 -29.50
CA ASN A 417 -9.14 44.53 -30.07
C ASN A 417 -7.63 44.84 -30.21
N ASN A 418 -6.78 43.80 -30.22
CA ASN A 418 -5.87 43.62 -31.37
C ASN A 418 -5.23 42.23 -31.49
N GLU A 419 -5.10 41.83 -32.76
CA GLU A 419 -4.63 40.54 -33.28
C GLU A 419 -3.09 40.44 -33.44
N SER A 420 -2.68 39.19 -33.77
CA SER A 420 -1.58 38.80 -34.67
C SER A 420 -0.18 38.63 -34.05
N ALA A 421 0.74 37.80 -34.56
CA ALA A 421 0.76 36.57 -35.36
C ALA A 421 2.26 36.18 -35.51
N ASN A 422 2.51 34.90 -35.81
CA ASN A 422 3.65 34.35 -36.58
C ASN A 422 5.02 34.05 -35.95
N ASP A 423 5.29 32.72 -35.94
CA ASP A 423 6.36 31.99 -36.66
C ASP A 423 7.84 32.35 -36.48
N THR A 424 8.68 31.39 -36.08
CA THR A 424 9.49 30.53 -37.00
C THR A 424 10.61 29.75 -36.27
N ASP A 425 10.87 28.56 -36.83
CA ASP A 425 11.95 27.57 -36.65
C ASP A 425 13.37 28.06 -36.30
N THR A 426 14.21 27.21 -35.67
CA THR A 426 15.28 26.41 -36.35
C THR A 426 16.13 25.56 -35.36
N ALA A 427 16.57 24.42 -35.90
CA ALA A 427 17.33 23.24 -35.49
C ALA A 427 18.73 23.31 -34.77
N ILE A 428 18.99 22.24 -33.98
CA ILE A 428 20.23 21.41 -33.78
C ILE A 428 21.45 21.95 -33.00
N SER A 429 21.81 21.29 -31.88
CA SER A 429 23.06 20.47 -31.76
C SER A 429 23.18 19.76 -30.40
N LYS A 430 23.82 18.58 -30.41
CA LYS A 430 24.18 17.73 -29.26
C LYS A 430 25.50 18.20 -28.65
N GLN A 431 25.63 18.17 -27.32
CA GLN A 431 26.83 17.65 -26.65
C GLN A 431 26.59 17.39 -25.15
N GLU A 432 27.13 16.27 -24.69
CA GLU A 432 27.24 15.82 -23.31
C GLU A 432 28.14 16.75 -22.50
N GLU A 433 27.79 17.02 -21.24
CA GLU A 433 28.71 17.01 -20.10
C GLU A 433 27.92 17.24 -18.79
N SER A 434 28.19 16.38 -17.80
CA SER A 434 27.90 16.67 -16.37
C SER A 434 28.89 17.77 -15.94
N PRO A 435 28.57 18.73 -15.04
CA PRO A 435 28.75 18.43 -13.61
C PRO A 435 28.00 19.35 -12.61
N LEU A 436 28.10 18.96 -11.34
CA LEU A 436 28.22 19.78 -10.12
C LEU A 436 27.35 21.06 -9.92
N LEU A 437 26.68 21.03 -8.76
CA LEU A 437 26.34 22.15 -7.90
C LEU A 437 27.26 23.38 -8.08
N SER A 438 26.68 24.48 -8.54
CA SER A 438 27.13 25.83 -8.19
C SER A 438 25.93 26.72 -7.93
N ASP A 439 25.92 27.29 -6.72
CA ASP A 439 25.08 28.41 -6.29
C ASP A 439 25.57 29.71 -6.94
N LYS A 440 24.61 30.63 -7.18
CA LYS A 440 24.64 32.02 -7.73
C LYS A 440 23.93 32.08 -9.09
N ASP A 441 22.91 32.89 -9.36
CA ASP A 441 22.36 34.13 -8.79
C ASP A 441 20.83 34.00 -8.78
N GLY A 442 20.05 34.57 -7.85
CA GLY A 442 19.86 36.01 -7.71
C GLY A 442 18.39 36.36 -7.93
N GLN A 443 17.69 36.59 -6.82
CA GLN A 443 16.48 37.42 -6.70
C GLN A 443 15.30 37.16 -7.66
N ARG A 444 14.49 36.16 -7.32
CA ARG A 444 13.04 36.37 -7.15
C ARG A 444 12.60 35.57 -5.92
N LYS A 445 12.73 36.21 -4.74
CA LYS A 445 12.12 35.69 -3.51
C LYS A 445 10.61 35.70 -3.72
N SER A 446 10.06 34.57 -4.13
CA SER A 446 8.63 34.32 -4.05
C SER A 446 8.24 34.37 -2.58
N VAL A 447 7.49 35.41 -2.21
CA VAL A 447 6.91 35.62 -0.88
C VAL A 447 6.07 34.41 -0.44
N PHE A 448 5.62 33.58 -1.40
CA PHE A 448 4.88 32.34 -1.17
C PHE A 448 5.73 31.12 -0.75
N SER A 449 7.06 31.18 -0.81
CA SER A 449 7.92 30.05 -0.39
C SER A 449 8.06 29.91 1.13
N SER A 450 7.69 30.95 1.89
CA SER A 450 7.79 30.95 3.36
C SER A 450 6.57 30.36 4.09
N LEU A 451 5.44 30.19 3.39
CA LEU A 451 4.16 29.73 3.97
C LEU A 451 3.98 28.21 3.99
N PHE A 452 4.88 27.45 3.34
CA PHE A 452 4.87 25.98 3.35
C PHE A 452 6.10 25.41 4.05
N LYS A 453 6.34 25.79 5.32
CA LYS A 453 7.22 24.99 6.19
C LYS A 453 6.67 23.56 6.23
N LYS A 454 7.44 22.59 5.71
CA LYS A 454 7.17 21.15 5.89
C LYS A 454 7.01 20.91 7.40
N LYS A 455 5.77 20.73 7.87
CA LYS A 455 5.54 20.33 9.27
C LYS A 455 6.24 18.99 9.50
N PRO A 456 7.08 18.85 10.55
CA PRO A 456 7.87 17.65 10.75
C PRO A 456 6.96 16.46 11.06
N LEU A 457 7.27 15.31 10.44
CA LEU A 457 6.84 14.00 10.91
C LEU A 457 7.68 13.70 12.15
N VAL A 458 7.08 13.71 13.33
CA VAL A 458 7.77 13.38 14.59
C VAL A 458 7.21 12.07 15.09
N ILE A 459 8.02 11.02 14.91
CA ILE A 459 7.73 9.66 15.37
C ILE A 459 8.91 9.25 16.24
N SER A 460 8.64 8.89 17.50
CA SER A 460 9.68 8.43 18.41
C SER A 460 9.98 6.96 18.15
N THR A 461 11.06 6.70 17.41
CA THR A 461 11.49 5.34 17.12
C THR A 461 11.85 4.58 18.40
N ALA A 462 12.49 5.23 19.37
CA ALA A 462 12.87 4.60 20.64
C ALA A 462 11.65 4.19 21.48
N GLU A 463 10.61 5.03 21.54
CA GLU A 463 9.37 4.67 22.26
C GLU A 463 8.61 3.55 21.54
N ASN A 464 8.57 3.57 20.20
CA ASN A 464 7.96 2.47 19.44
C ASN A 464 8.73 1.16 19.65
N ASP A 465 10.06 1.19 19.59
CA ASP A 465 10.93 0.03 19.82
C ASP A 465 10.65 -0.56 21.21
N LYS A 466 10.58 0.28 22.26
CA LYS A 466 10.26 -0.15 23.63
C LYS A 466 8.86 -0.78 23.73
N ALA A 467 7.85 -0.14 23.14
CA ALA A 467 6.49 -0.69 23.15
C ALA A 467 6.43 -2.04 22.42
N ILE A 468 7.17 -2.20 21.32
CA ILE A 468 7.26 -3.48 20.62
C ILE A 468 8.00 -4.53 21.44
N GLU A 469 9.11 -4.18 22.09
CA GLU A 469 9.85 -5.10 22.97
C GLU A 469 8.93 -5.73 24.04
N GLU A 470 8.04 -4.92 24.63
CA GLU A 470 7.07 -5.36 25.64
C GLU A 470 5.98 -6.30 25.07
N HIS A 471 5.53 -6.08 23.83
CA HIS A 471 4.35 -6.75 23.26
C HIS A 471 4.65 -7.81 22.18
N LEU A 472 5.89 -7.89 21.66
CA LEU A 472 6.21 -8.74 20.51
C LEU A 472 5.96 -10.23 20.78
N ALA A 473 6.25 -10.72 21.98
CA ALA A 473 5.98 -12.10 22.37
C ALA A 473 4.48 -12.42 22.30
N GLN A 474 3.64 -11.50 22.75
CA GLN A 474 2.17 -11.62 22.68
C GLN A 474 1.67 -11.67 21.22
N LEU A 475 2.27 -10.87 20.33
CA LEU A 475 1.90 -10.82 18.90
C LEU A 475 2.36 -12.06 18.11
N LYS A 476 3.40 -12.75 18.57
CA LYS A 476 3.87 -14.04 18.00
C LYS A 476 3.00 -15.23 18.43
N SER A 477 2.30 -15.13 19.57
CA SER A 477 1.47 -16.21 20.09
C SER A 477 0.05 -16.14 19.52
N TYR A 478 -0.30 -17.10 18.67
CA TYR A 478 -1.65 -17.29 18.14
C TYR A 478 -2.33 -18.50 18.79
N VAL A 479 -3.19 -18.23 19.78
CA VAL A 479 -4.03 -19.24 20.45
C VAL A 479 -5.49 -18.77 20.35
N PRO A 480 -6.26 -19.22 19.35
CA PRO A 480 -7.63 -18.77 19.10
C PRO A 480 -8.54 -18.84 20.32
N GLU A 481 -8.36 -19.85 21.16
CA GLU A 481 -9.16 -20.13 22.36
C GLU A 481 -8.97 -19.05 23.44
N GLU A 482 -7.86 -18.31 23.42
CA GLU A 482 -7.60 -17.19 24.34
C GLU A 482 -8.31 -15.91 23.92
N TYR A 483 -8.93 -15.85 22.74
CA TYR A 483 -9.58 -14.63 22.24
C TYR A 483 -11.08 -14.66 22.57
N PRO A 484 -11.58 -13.83 23.51
CA PRO A 484 -12.98 -13.86 23.91
C PRO A 484 -13.98 -13.58 22.78
N LEU A 485 -13.51 -12.89 21.73
CA LEU A 485 -14.31 -12.60 20.55
C LEU A 485 -14.44 -13.80 19.60
N PHE A 486 -13.55 -14.79 19.64
CA PHE A 486 -13.58 -15.96 18.76
C PHE A 486 -14.52 -17.02 19.34
N SER A 487 -15.81 -16.78 19.16
CA SER A 487 -16.91 -17.60 19.67
C SER A 487 -17.60 -18.34 18.50
N GLU A 488 -18.26 -19.46 18.81
CA GLU A 488 -18.88 -20.31 17.78
C GLU A 488 -19.95 -19.58 16.95
N ASP A 489 -20.63 -18.56 17.50
CA ASP A 489 -21.66 -17.80 16.76
C ASP A 489 -21.10 -16.84 15.70
N VAL A 490 -19.81 -16.52 15.75
CA VAL A 490 -19.11 -15.71 14.74
C VAL A 490 -18.16 -16.53 13.87
N LYS A 491 -18.20 -17.86 14.02
CA LYS A 491 -17.46 -18.79 13.16
C LYS A 491 -18.13 -18.85 11.80
N LEU A 492 -17.35 -18.65 10.75
CA LEU A 492 -17.83 -18.64 9.38
C LEU A 492 -17.94 -20.06 8.84
N PRO A 493 -18.97 -20.37 8.01
CA PRO A 493 -19.07 -21.63 7.30
C PRO A 493 -18.13 -21.63 6.08
N VAL A 494 -16.81 -21.61 6.34
CA VAL A 494 -15.77 -21.62 5.31
C VAL A 494 -15.78 -22.94 4.54
N LEU A 495 -15.26 -22.94 3.31
CA LEU A 495 -15.10 -24.17 2.53
C LEU A 495 -14.05 -25.11 3.15
N ASP A 496 -14.13 -26.41 2.92
CA ASP A 496 -13.10 -27.36 3.40
C ASP A 496 -11.70 -27.01 2.88
N THR A 497 -11.59 -26.56 1.63
CA THR A 497 -10.35 -26.02 1.06
C THR A 497 -9.85 -24.81 1.86
N GLN A 498 -10.74 -23.88 2.24
CA GLN A 498 -10.35 -22.73 3.06
C GLN A 498 -9.91 -23.14 4.46
N LYS A 499 -10.60 -24.11 5.05
CA LYS A 499 -10.21 -24.67 6.35
C LYS A 499 -8.81 -25.28 6.30
N ARG A 500 -8.51 -26.12 5.30
CA ARG A 500 -7.15 -26.66 5.09
C ARG A 500 -6.11 -25.55 4.91
N MET A 501 -6.42 -24.51 4.14
CA MET A 501 -5.51 -23.37 3.99
C MET A 501 -5.26 -22.64 5.31
N ILE A 502 -6.30 -22.42 6.12
CA ILE A 502 -6.19 -21.81 7.46
C ILE A 502 -5.29 -22.65 8.35
N ASP A 503 -5.56 -23.95 8.46
CA ASP A 503 -4.81 -24.88 9.31
C ASP A 503 -3.33 -24.92 8.90
N ASN A 504 -3.07 -25.10 7.60
CA ASN A 504 -1.69 -25.19 7.09
C ASN A 504 -0.93 -23.88 7.28
N LEU A 505 -1.52 -22.73 6.94
CA LEU A 505 -0.82 -21.45 7.10
C LEU A 505 -0.57 -21.11 8.57
N ASN A 506 -1.48 -21.49 9.47
CA ASN A 506 -1.32 -21.30 10.91
C ASN A 506 -0.35 -22.30 11.56
N SER A 507 0.10 -23.32 10.84
CA SER A 507 1.21 -24.18 11.29
C SER A 507 2.57 -23.49 11.20
N LEU A 508 2.66 -22.34 10.52
CA LEU A 508 3.85 -21.48 10.49
C LEU A 508 3.79 -20.46 11.62
N ASP A 509 4.95 -20.04 12.12
CA ASP A 509 5.01 -18.95 13.09
C ASP A 509 4.74 -17.61 12.40
N TRP A 510 3.70 -16.90 12.85
CA TRP A 510 3.32 -15.56 12.37
C TRP A 510 3.29 -14.55 13.51
N VAL A 511 3.73 -13.33 13.22
CA VAL A 511 3.32 -12.14 13.97
C VAL A 511 1.98 -11.67 13.38
N LYS A 512 0.89 -11.87 14.12
CA LYS A 512 -0.46 -11.51 13.65
C LYS A 512 -0.96 -10.25 14.32
N ILE A 513 -1.28 -9.24 13.52
CA ILE A 513 -1.64 -7.91 14.03
C ILE A 513 -3.04 -7.54 13.54
N ALA A 514 -3.98 -7.45 14.47
CA ALA A 514 -5.28 -6.85 14.24
C ALA A 514 -5.17 -5.32 14.36
N VAL A 515 -5.61 -4.58 13.34
CA VAL A 515 -5.47 -3.12 13.28
C VAL A 515 -6.84 -2.46 13.29
N TYR A 516 -7.04 -1.53 14.22
CA TYR A 516 -8.21 -0.67 14.20
C TYR A 516 -7.90 0.61 13.42
N HIS A 517 -8.50 0.73 12.25
CA HIS A 517 -8.45 1.95 11.46
C HIS A 517 -9.88 2.37 11.12
N ASP A 518 -10.33 3.49 11.67
CA ASP A 518 -11.72 3.93 11.51
C ASP A 518 -11.98 4.67 10.20
N SER A 519 -11.01 4.77 9.28
CA SER A 519 -11.17 5.45 7.98
C SER A 519 -12.30 4.83 7.19
N PHE A 520 -12.91 5.63 6.32
CA PHE A 520 -13.96 5.14 5.45
C PHE A 520 -13.47 4.03 4.52
N ASN A 521 -12.24 4.17 4.02
CA ASN A 521 -11.50 3.13 3.33
C ASN A 521 -10.29 2.72 4.20
N ALA A 522 -10.45 1.69 5.03
CA ALA A 522 -9.37 1.16 5.87
C ALA A 522 -8.36 0.34 5.07
N HIS A 523 -8.77 -0.18 3.91
CA HIS A 523 -7.89 -0.88 2.97
C HIS A 523 -6.73 0.02 2.54
N ASP A 524 -7.06 1.23 2.05
CA ASP A 524 -6.06 2.27 1.76
C ASP A 524 -5.37 2.77 3.02
N GLY A 525 -6.12 2.75 4.12
CA GLY A 525 -5.74 3.24 5.43
C GLY A 525 -4.49 2.56 5.97
N ILE A 526 -4.45 1.23 5.87
CA ILE A 526 -3.43 0.40 6.52
C ILE A 526 -2.02 0.57 5.95
N VAL A 527 -1.91 0.99 4.68
CA VAL A 527 -0.64 1.33 4.00
C VAL A 527 -0.43 2.83 3.82
N ALA A 528 -1.33 3.66 4.38
CA ALA A 528 -1.34 5.11 4.22
C ALA A 528 -1.10 5.53 2.76
N ARG A 529 -1.91 4.94 1.86
CA ARG A 529 -1.78 5.04 0.40
C ARG A 529 -1.65 6.48 -0.12
N ARG A 530 -2.37 7.40 0.51
CA ARG A 530 -2.41 8.84 0.16
C ARG A 530 -1.29 9.67 0.82
N GLY A 531 -0.42 9.02 1.58
CA GLY A 531 0.68 9.65 2.29
C GLY A 531 0.33 10.10 3.70
N ALA A 532 1.36 10.58 4.40
CA ALA A 532 1.30 10.85 5.83
C ALA A 532 0.36 12.00 6.23
N LYS A 533 0.25 13.04 5.39
CA LYS A 533 -0.61 14.19 5.67
C LYS A 533 -2.09 13.83 5.68
N THR A 534 -2.52 13.06 4.69
CA THR A 534 -3.93 12.65 4.54
C THR A 534 -4.28 11.47 5.44
N ASN A 535 -3.31 10.61 5.75
CA ASN A 535 -3.51 9.48 6.62
C ASN A 535 -2.43 9.37 7.73
N PRO A 536 -2.51 10.25 8.74
CA PRO A 536 -1.58 10.24 9.85
C PRO A 536 -1.69 8.96 10.68
N LYS A 537 -2.91 8.43 10.86
CA LYS A 537 -3.18 7.19 11.62
C LYS A 537 -2.50 5.97 11.00
N GLY A 538 -2.72 5.75 9.70
CA GLY A 538 -2.07 4.67 8.97
C GLY A 538 -0.56 4.81 8.99
N THR A 539 -0.04 6.03 8.85
CA THR A 539 1.41 6.29 8.94
C THR A 539 1.96 5.90 10.30
N CYS A 540 1.29 6.28 11.38
CA CYS A 540 1.67 5.90 12.74
C CYS A 540 1.72 4.38 12.91
N THR A 541 0.69 3.66 12.41
CA THR A 541 0.64 2.19 12.41
C THR A 541 1.83 1.57 11.65
N ILE A 542 2.19 2.12 10.49
CA ILE A 542 3.30 1.63 9.68
C ILE A 542 4.64 1.80 10.38
N TYR A 543 4.88 2.92 11.08
CA TYR A 543 6.14 3.09 11.82
C TYR A 543 6.22 2.21 13.08
N LEU A 544 5.10 1.92 13.73
CA LEU A 544 5.07 0.90 14.79
C LEU A 544 5.38 -0.50 14.21
N TRP A 545 4.82 -0.85 13.05
CA TRP A 545 5.19 -2.07 12.33
C TRP A 545 6.68 -2.12 11.97
N ALA A 546 7.26 -1.01 11.49
CA ALA A 546 8.68 -0.95 11.18
C ALA A 546 9.55 -1.19 12.41
N SER A 547 9.06 -0.85 13.61
CA SER A 547 9.76 -1.12 14.87
C SER A 547 9.82 -2.61 15.23
N ILE A 548 8.86 -3.42 14.76
CA ILE A 548 8.95 -4.90 14.82
C ILE A 548 10.12 -5.40 13.98
N LEU A 549 10.28 -4.86 12.77
CA LEU A 549 11.41 -5.22 11.91
C LEU A 549 12.73 -4.79 12.54
N ARG A 550 12.78 -3.57 13.11
CA ARG A 550 13.96 -3.07 13.81
C ARG A 550 14.38 -3.96 14.96
N GLN A 551 13.43 -4.37 15.81
CA GLN A 551 13.72 -5.25 16.94
C GLN A 551 14.40 -6.55 16.47
N HIS A 552 13.87 -7.19 15.43
CA HIS A 552 14.46 -8.41 14.88
C HIS A 552 15.86 -8.20 14.27
N LEU A 553 16.13 -7.04 13.67
CA LEU A 553 17.47 -6.74 13.13
C LEU A 553 18.49 -6.42 14.23
N LYS A 554 18.07 -5.83 15.36
CA LYS A 554 18.96 -5.52 16.50
C LYS A 554 19.35 -6.75 17.33
N ASP A 555 18.49 -7.76 17.39
CA ASP A 555 18.71 -8.98 18.18
C ASP A 555 19.74 -9.93 17.52
N ARG A 556 20.48 -9.46 16.52
CA ARG A 556 21.45 -10.19 15.69
C ARG A 556 22.82 -9.54 15.81
#